data_AF-A0A1B8TRI2-F1
#
_entry.id   AF-A0A1B8TRI2-F1
#
_cell.length_a   1.000
_cell.length_b   1.000
_cell.length_c   1.000
_cell.angle_alpha   90.00
_cell.angle_beta   90.00
_cell.angle_gamma   90.00
#
_symmetry.space_group_name_H-M   'P 1'
#
loop_
_entity.id
_entity.type
_entity.pdbx_description
1 polymer ?
#
loop_
_entity_poly.entity_id
_entity_poly.type
_entity_poly.pdbx_seq_one_letter_code
_entity_poly.pdbx_strand_id
1 'polypeptide(L)'
;MKLKGIVFLCSMLFLASCGAKKTVVNKENPGVVIVEPEPVDLPSVNEKEITKKLVKKNPNLNTLTIDYIRKYAPIAVKEMHEYKIPASITLAQGILESGKGRSELALKSNNHFGIKCHTGWTGDSVYHDDDEKGECFRKYVYPETSYNDHSLFLTQRRRYAFLFGYKITDYKRWANGLKKAGYATDPKYPAKLIKIIKDYKLYEFDKISKRAYSKEILALNDGESFEKPTVIQKTEPKFYEVEKGDTLYSIGRKFGVSVPVLKKLNNLKDYTISIGQKLLLH
;
A
#
# COMPACT_ATOMS: atom_id res chain seq x y z
N MET A 1 32.17 37.99 -74.65
CA MET A 1 31.46 36.76 -75.08
C MET A 1 32.08 35.55 -74.39
N LYS A 2 31.23 34.66 -73.88
CA LYS A 2 31.48 33.31 -73.34
C LYS A 2 31.94 33.19 -71.87
N LEU A 3 30.91 33.18 -71.03
CA LEU A 3 30.79 32.46 -69.75
C LEU A 3 31.43 31.06 -69.82
N LYS A 4 32.23 30.69 -68.81
CA LYS A 4 32.46 29.29 -68.42
C LYS A 4 32.22 29.19 -66.93
N GLY A 5 31.05 28.64 -66.58
CA GLY A 5 30.64 28.39 -65.21
C GLY A 5 31.40 27.20 -64.62
N ILE A 6 31.89 27.37 -63.40
CA ILE A 6 32.32 26.27 -62.55
C ILE A 6 31.13 25.97 -61.63
N VAL A 7 30.46 24.87 -61.92
CA VAL A 7 29.38 24.32 -61.10
C VAL A 7 30.03 23.65 -59.90
N PHE A 8 29.92 24.28 -58.72
CA PHE A 8 30.21 23.63 -57.46
C PHE A 8 29.02 22.75 -57.12
N LEU A 9 29.19 21.44 -57.28
CA LEU A 9 28.20 20.41 -56.96
C LEU A 9 28.05 20.34 -55.43
N CYS A 10 27.17 21.17 -54.86
CA CYS A 10 26.69 20.99 -53.49
C CYS A 10 25.85 19.71 -53.43
N SER A 11 26.49 18.60 -53.10
CA SER A 11 25.82 17.36 -52.70
C SER A 11 25.07 17.61 -51.39
N MET A 12 23.80 18.00 -51.48
CA MET A 12 22.85 17.88 -50.38
C MET A 12 22.71 16.38 -50.06
N LEU A 13 23.43 15.93 -49.05
CA LEU A 13 23.13 14.69 -48.36
C LEU A 13 21.78 14.87 -47.67
N PHE A 14 20.71 14.46 -48.35
CA PHE A 14 19.44 14.14 -47.72
C PHE A 14 19.68 13.00 -46.74
N LEU A 15 19.93 13.34 -45.47
CA LEU A 15 19.75 12.40 -44.37
C LEU A 15 18.25 12.12 -44.31
N ALA A 16 17.82 11.10 -45.03
CA ALA A 16 16.55 10.44 -44.83
C ALA A 16 16.55 9.92 -43.38
N SER A 17 16.01 10.72 -42.47
CA SER A 17 15.68 10.28 -41.13
C SER A 17 14.61 9.21 -41.28
N CYS A 18 15.04 7.95 -41.30
CA CYS A 18 14.18 6.82 -41.00
C CYS A 18 13.72 6.97 -39.55
N GLY A 19 12.71 7.83 -39.34
CA GLY A 19 11.96 7.87 -38.11
C GLY A 19 11.29 6.53 -37.96
N ALA A 20 11.93 5.62 -37.23
CA ALA A 20 11.30 4.41 -36.74
C ALA A 20 10.10 4.87 -35.91
N LYS A 21 8.91 4.79 -36.53
CA LYS A 21 7.63 5.02 -35.88
C LYS A 21 7.58 3.98 -34.77
N LYS A 22 7.95 4.37 -33.54
CA LYS A 22 7.74 3.54 -32.36
C LYS A 22 6.23 3.42 -32.22
N THR A 23 5.68 2.37 -32.82
CA THR A 23 4.33 1.92 -32.53
C THR A 23 4.35 1.61 -31.04
N VAL A 24 3.69 2.45 -30.24
CA VAL A 24 3.38 2.12 -28.86
C VAL A 24 2.43 0.94 -28.95
N VAL A 25 3.00 -0.26 -28.90
CA VAL A 25 2.21 -1.46 -28.67
C VAL A 25 1.69 -1.30 -27.25
N ASN A 26 0.42 -0.91 -27.12
CA ASN A 26 -0.34 -1.19 -25.91
C ASN A 26 -0.42 -2.71 -25.81
N LYS A 27 0.63 -3.31 -25.25
CA LYS A 27 0.56 -4.66 -24.76
C LYS A 27 -0.38 -4.55 -23.56
N GLU A 28 -1.65 -4.88 -23.77
CA GLU A 28 -2.54 -5.15 -22.66
C GLU A 28 -1.82 -6.18 -21.81
N ASN A 29 -1.29 -5.72 -20.67
CA ASN A 29 -0.74 -6.59 -19.67
C ASN A 29 -1.91 -7.50 -19.29
N PRO A 30 -1.80 -8.84 -19.32
CA PRO A 30 -2.86 -9.72 -18.86
C PRO A 30 -3.11 -9.36 -17.39
N GLY A 31 -4.14 -8.53 -17.17
CA GLY A 31 -4.20 -7.65 -16.00
C GLY A 31 -4.30 -8.45 -14.71
N VAL A 32 -3.27 -8.44 -13.89
CA VAL A 32 -3.32 -9.08 -12.56
C VAL A 32 -4.38 -8.37 -11.73
N VAL A 33 -5.45 -9.07 -11.34
CA VAL A 33 -6.41 -8.51 -10.38
C VAL A 33 -5.80 -8.70 -8.99
N ILE A 34 -5.42 -7.59 -8.34
CA ILE A 34 -5.09 -7.64 -6.92
C ILE A 34 -6.42 -7.81 -6.19
N VAL A 35 -6.69 -9.03 -5.70
CA VAL A 35 -7.81 -9.25 -4.77
C VAL A 35 -7.36 -8.72 -3.43
N GLU A 36 -7.80 -7.50 -3.10
CA GLU A 36 -7.56 -6.93 -1.79
C GLU A 36 -8.33 -7.75 -0.74
N PRO A 37 -7.65 -8.23 0.32
CA PRO A 37 -8.34 -8.89 1.43
C PRO A 37 -9.29 -7.88 2.07
N GLU A 38 -10.46 -8.35 2.49
CA GLU A 38 -11.36 -7.48 3.24
C GLU A 38 -10.69 -7.07 4.56
N PRO A 39 -10.86 -5.82 5.02
CA PRO A 39 -10.37 -5.40 6.30
C PRO A 39 -10.91 -6.30 7.41
N VAL A 40 -10.00 -6.74 8.26
CA VAL A 40 -10.28 -7.49 9.49
C VAL A 40 -10.69 -6.56 10.62
N ASP A 41 -11.46 -7.07 11.57
CA ASP A 41 -11.83 -6.31 12.75
C ASP A 41 -10.61 -6.10 13.64
N LEU A 42 -10.31 -4.82 13.92
CA LEU A 42 -9.17 -4.43 14.73
C LEU A 42 -9.62 -4.00 16.13
N PRO A 43 -8.87 -4.41 17.18
CA PRO A 43 -9.17 -3.97 18.53
C PRO A 43 -8.91 -2.48 18.68
N SER A 44 -9.59 -1.87 19.66
CA SER A 44 -9.29 -0.51 20.05
C SER A 44 -7.86 -0.42 20.58
N VAL A 45 -7.19 0.67 20.26
CA VAL A 45 -5.85 1.01 20.75
C VAL A 45 -5.91 2.23 21.67
N ASN A 46 -7.04 2.38 22.37
CA ASN A 46 -7.39 3.53 23.20
C ASN A 46 -7.48 4.86 22.42
N GLU A 47 -7.65 4.81 21.10
CA GLU A 47 -7.68 5.99 20.22
C GLU A 47 -8.77 6.99 20.62
N LYS A 48 -9.96 6.50 21.01
CA LYS A 48 -11.06 7.36 21.50
C LYS A 48 -10.71 8.04 22.82
N GLU A 49 -10.14 7.31 23.77
CA GLU A 49 -9.78 7.85 25.08
C GLU A 49 -8.61 8.85 24.99
N ILE A 50 -7.56 8.49 24.24
CA ILE A 50 -6.39 9.33 24.00
C ILE A 50 -6.83 10.64 23.33
N THR A 51 -7.63 10.57 22.26
CA THR A 51 -8.11 11.77 21.57
C THR A 51 -9.06 12.62 22.41
N LYS A 52 -9.92 12.00 23.22
CA LYS A 52 -10.78 12.73 24.18
C LYS A 52 -9.93 13.52 25.19
N LYS A 53 -8.89 12.91 25.76
CA LYS A 53 -7.95 13.58 26.68
C LYS A 53 -7.18 14.71 25.98
N LEU A 54 -6.77 14.51 24.73
CA LEU A 54 -6.08 15.53 23.92
C LEU A 54 -6.96 16.76 23.68
N VAL A 55 -8.18 16.57 23.18
CA VAL A 55 -9.12 17.66 22.91
C VAL A 55 -9.50 18.40 24.19
N LYS A 56 -9.69 17.68 25.31
CA LYS A 56 -9.94 18.32 26.62
C LYS A 56 -8.77 19.23 27.04
N LYS A 57 -7.53 18.82 26.77
CA LYS A 57 -6.33 19.61 27.12
C LYS A 57 -6.07 20.77 26.15
N ASN A 58 -6.37 20.59 24.87
CA ASN A 58 -6.21 21.61 23.85
C ASN A 58 -7.43 21.58 22.89
N PRO A 59 -8.45 22.40 23.15
CA PRO A 59 -9.65 22.48 22.31
C PRO A 59 -9.39 22.98 20.88
N ASN A 60 -8.26 23.65 20.64
CA ASN A 60 -7.91 24.22 19.33
C ASN A 60 -7.23 23.22 18.38
N LEU A 61 -7.14 21.94 18.76
CA LEU A 61 -6.61 20.91 17.87
C LEU A 61 -7.50 20.74 16.64
N ASN A 62 -6.88 20.42 15.50
CA ASN A 62 -7.61 20.25 14.26
C ASN A 62 -8.50 18.99 14.34
N THR A 63 -9.82 19.18 14.30
CA THR A 63 -10.81 18.10 14.42
C THR A 63 -10.63 17.02 13.36
N LEU A 64 -10.31 17.40 12.11
CA LEU A 64 -10.09 16.42 11.04
C LEU A 64 -8.90 15.50 11.33
N THR A 65 -7.86 16.04 11.98
CA THR A 65 -6.70 15.24 12.40
C THR A 65 -7.10 14.27 13.52
N ILE A 66 -7.92 14.73 14.47
CA ILE A 66 -8.47 13.87 15.53
C ILE A 66 -9.32 12.72 14.95
N ASP A 67 -10.18 13.02 13.99
CA ASP A 67 -11.02 12.01 13.33
C ASP A 67 -10.18 11.01 12.53
N TYR A 68 -9.14 11.49 11.85
CA TYR A 68 -8.16 10.63 11.18
C TYR A 68 -7.48 9.68 12.18
N ILE A 69 -7.01 10.20 13.32
CA ILE A 69 -6.37 9.38 14.36
C ILE A 69 -7.34 8.32 14.89
N ARG A 70 -8.59 8.69 15.19
CA ARG A 70 -9.61 7.74 15.68
C ARG A 70 -9.89 6.63 14.67
N LYS A 71 -9.89 6.96 13.38
CA LYS A 71 -10.18 5.99 12.33
C LYS A 71 -8.99 5.05 12.07
N TYR A 72 -7.78 5.58 12.00
CA TYR A 72 -6.64 4.84 11.45
C TYR A 72 -5.58 4.41 12.48
N ALA A 73 -5.69 4.80 13.76
CA ALA A 73 -4.74 4.36 14.78
C ALA A 73 -4.71 2.84 14.98
N PRO A 74 -5.84 2.10 15.00
CA PRO A 74 -5.82 0.64 15.06
C PRO A 74 -5.02 0.01 13.92
N ILE A 75 -5.17 0.55 12.70
CA ILE A 75 -4.46 0.07 11.49
C ILE A 75 -2.96 0.36 11.62
N ALA A 76 -2.57 1.56 12.04
CA ALA A 76 -1.17 1.88 12.24
C ALA A 76 -0.48 1.01 13.31
N VAL A 77 -1.20 0.64 14.38
CA VAL A 77 -0.69 -0.30 15.40
C VAL A 77 -0.58 -1.72 14.85
N LYS A 78 -1.52 -2.18 14.01
CA LYS A 78 -1.38 -3.44 13.26
C LYS A 78 -0.08 -3.46 12.48
N GLU A 79 0.11 -2.46 11.63
CA GLU A 79 1.26 -2.33 10.75
C GLU A 79 2.57 -2.22 11.55
N MET A 80 2.55 -1.55 12.70
CA MET A 80 3.68 -1.51 13.63
C MET A 80 4.07 -2.90 14.14
N HIS A 81 3.10 -3.72 14.52
CA HIS A 81 3.38 -5.05 15.04
C HIS A 81 3.85 -6.03 13.97
N GLU A 82 3.31 -5.92 12.75
CA GLU A 82 3.66 -6.76 11.60
C GLU A 82 5.00 -6.38 10.97
N TYR A 83 5.22 -5.08 10.73
CA TYR A 83 6.34 -4.59 9.92
C TYR A 83 7.40 -3.83 10.71
N LYS A 84 7.19 -3.60 12.01
CA LYS A 84 8.15 -2.93 12.91
C LYS A 84 8.42 -1.45 12.57
N ILE A 85 7.44 -0.78 11.96
CA ILE A 85 7.44 0.67 11.74
C ILE A 85 6.68 1.32 12.90
N PRO A 86 7.18 2.39 13.56
CA PRO A 86 6.44 3.03 14.66
C PRO A 86 5.03 3.44 14.21
N ALA A 87 4.00 3.12 14.99
CA ALA A 87 2.62 3.51 14.68
C ALA A 87 2.48 5.03 14.57
N SER A 88 3.25 5.77 15.38
CA SER A 88 3.32 7.22 15.33
C SER A 88 3.86 7.76 14.01
N ILE A 89 4.82 7.06 13.39
CA ILE A 89 5.38 7.41 12.08
C ILE A 89 4.33 7.15 11.00
N THR A 90 3.76 5.94 10.97
CA THR A 90 2.72 5.59 9.99
C THR A 90 1.54 6.55 10.03
N LEU A 91 1.04 6.88 11.23
CA LEU A 91 -0.05 7.86 11.39
C LEU A 91 0.36 9.26 10.96
N ALA A 92 1.54 9.75 11.36
CA ALA A 92 1.98 11.09 11.01
C ALA A 92 2.18 11.26 9.50
N GLN A 93 2.73 10.24 8.83
CA GLN A 93 2.82 10.20 7.38
C GLN A 93 1.40 10.19 6.78
N GLY A 94 0.53 9.27 7.19
CA GLY A 94 -0.85 9.22 6.68
C GLY A 94 -1.60 10.55 6.83
N ILE A 95 -1.48 11.22 7.99
CA ILE A 95 -2.06 12.55 8.24
C ILE A 95 -1.51 13.60 7.27
N LEU A 96 -0.18 13.61 7.07
CA LEU A 96 0.50 14.59 6.24
C LEU A 96 0.22 14.37 4.75
N GLU A 97 0.50 13.16 4.24
CA GLU A 97 0.44 12.83 2.82
C GLU A 97 -1.00 12.84 2.28
N SER A 98 -1.97 12.33 3.06
CA SER A 98 -3.38 12.28 2.60
C SER A 98 -4.18 13.56 2.89
N GLY A 99 -3.52 14.61 3.39
CA GLY A 99 -4.22 15.82 3.83
C GLY A 99 -5.28 15.51 4.89
N LYS A 100 -4.98 14.62 5.84
CA LYS A 100 -5.91 14.06 6.84
C LYS A 100 -7.05 13.24 6.22
N GLY A 101 -6.75 12.47 5.17
CA GLY A 101 -7.70 11.62 4.45
C GLY A 101 -8.68 12.40 3.58
N ARG A 102 -8.34 13.63 3.20
CA ARG A 102 -9.20 14.57 2.44
C ARG A 102 -8.59 15.01 1.12
N SER A 103 -7.31 14.68 0.84
CA SER A 103 -6.73 14.89 -0.48
C SER A 103 -7.55 14.17 -1.53
N GLU A 104 -7.63 14.72 -2.74
CA GLU A 104 -8.31 14.10 -3.87
C GLU A 104 -7.85 12.66 -4.12
N LEU A 105 -6.52 12.43 -4.08
CA LEU A 105 -5.93 11.10 -4.25
C LEU A 105 -6.48 10.11 -3.20
N ALA A 106 -6.41 10.44 -1.91
CA ALA A 106 -6.93 9.59 -0.84
C ALA A 106 -8.45 9.35 -0.95
N LEU A 107 -9.25 10.36 -1.31
CA LEU A 107 -10.71 10.20 -1.43
C LEU A 107 -11.13 9.34 -2.63
N LYS A 108 -10.42 9.45 -3.76
CA LYS A 108 -10.76 8.72 -5.00
C LYS A 108 -10.15 7.33 -5.09
N SER A 109 -9.05 7.09 -4.37
CA SER A 109 -8.25 5.88 -4.57
C SER A 109 -7.82 5.18 -3.29
N ASN A 110 -8.23 5.67 -2.12
CA ASN A 110 -7.76 5.22 -0.81
C ASN A 110 -6.22 5.23 -0.64
N ASN A 111 -5.47 5.87 -1.56
CA ASN A 111 -4.03 5.98 -1.47
C ASN A 111 -3.65 7.09 -0.50
N HIS A 112 -3.38 6.70 0.74
CA HIS A 112 -3.11 7.62 1.84
C HIS A 112 -1.66 8.11 1.90
N PHE A 113 -0.75 7.50 1.14
CA PHE A 113 0.69 7.73 1.24
C PHE A 113 1.31 8.21 -0.07
N GLY A 114 0.50 8.47 -1.10
CA GLY A 114 1.00 8.93 -2.40
C GLY A 114 1.86 7.89 -3.12
N ILE A 115 1.60 6.59 -2.95
CA ILE A 115 2.44 5.55 -3.54
C ILE A 115 2.23 5.55 -5.07
N LYS A 116 3.29 5.89 -5.81
CA LYS A 116 3.32 5.90 -7.27
C LYS A 116 3.32 4.47 -7.83
N CYS A 117 2.85 4.31 -9.07
CA CYS A 117 3.00 3.07 -9.83
C CYS A 117 4.49 2.87 -10.13
N HIS A 118 5.04 1.77 -9.63
CA HIS A 118 6.41 1.37 -9.93
C HIS A 118 6.43 0.22 -10.93
N THR A 119 7.58 -0.05 -11.55
CA THR A 119 7.75 -1.21 -12.44
C THR A 119 7.30 -2.48 -11.73
N GLY A 120 6.35 -3.20 -12.35
CA GLY A 120 5.75 -4.41 -11.78
C GLY A 120 4.48 -4.18 -10.94
N TRP A 121 4.00 -2.94 -10.78
CA TRP A 121 2.64 -2.71 -10.30
C TRP A 121 1.64 -3.17 -11.37
N THR A 122 0.70 -4.02 -10.96
CA THR A 122 -0.27 -4.62 -11.87
C THR A 122 -1.71 -4.45 -11.40
N GLY A 123 -1.93 -3.85 -10.22
CA GLY A 123 -3.26 -3.55 -9.70
C GLY A 123 -3.85 -2.26 -10.26
N ASP A 124 -5.01 -1.90 -9.72
CA ASP A 124 -5.73 -0.67 -10.07
C ASP A 124 -4.83 0.57 -9.91
N SER A 125 -5.04 1.55 -10.78
CA SER A 125 -4.26 2.78 -10.79
C SER A 125 -5.16 4.00 -11.06
N VAL A 126 -4.73 5.17 -10.61
CA VAL A 126 -5.33 6.47 -10.94
C VAL A 126 -4.23 7.40 -11.41
N TYR A 127 -4.53 8.25 -12.38
CA TYR A 127 -3.61 9.30 -12.83
C TYR A 127 -3.98 10.61 -12.16
N HIS A 128 -2.99 11.28 -11.59
CA HIS A 128 -3.16 12.56 -10.90
C HIS A 128 -1.92 13.43 -11.18
N ASP A 129 -2.13 14.74 -11.31
CA ASP A 129 -1.05 15.69 -11.53
C ASP A 129 -0.53 16.15 -10.15
N ASP A 130 0.63 15.64 -9.71
CA ASP A 130 1.26 15.99 -8.42
C ASP A 130 2.60 16.71 -8.66
N ASP A 131 3.67 15.98 -8.98
CA ASP A 131 4.98 16.57 -9.32
C ASP A 131 5.10 16.81 -10.84
N GLU A 132 4.58 15.88 -11.65
CA GLU A 132 4.55 15.95 -13.11
C GLU A 132 3.11 15.71 -13.63
N LYS A 133 2.85 16.07 -14.89
CA LYS A 133 1.55 15.77 -15.50
C LYS A 133 1.40 14.27 -15.75
N GLY A 134 0.27 13.71 -15.33
CA GLY A 134 -0.10 12.33 -15.60
C GLY A 134 0.70 11.32 -14.80
N GLU A 135 1.07 11.64 -13.56
CA GLU A 135 1.72 10.66 -12.71
C GLU A 135 0.75 9.53 -12.33
N CYS A 136 1.24 8.29 -12.43
CA CYS A 136 0.47 7.12 -12.06
C CYS A 136 0.60 6.85 -10.57
N PHE A 137 -0.53 6.74 -9.88
CA PHE A 137 -0.64 6.35 -8.49
C PHE A 137 -1.40 5.04 -8.35
N ARG A 138 -0.98 4.22 -7.40
CA ARG A 138 -1.69 2.99 -7.04
C ARG A 138 -3.07 3.35 -6.49
N LYS A 139 -4.07 2.57 -6.83
CA LYS A 139 -5.44 2.69 -6.32
C LYS A 139 -5.79 1.44 -5.50
N TYR A 140 -6.49 1.67 -4.41
CA TYR A 140 -6.90 0.65 -3.46
C TYR A 140 -8.41 0.68 -3.23
N VAL A 141 -8.99 -0.49 -3.02
CA VAL A 141 -10.36 -0.69 -2.54
C VAL A 141 -10.48 -0.26 -1.08
N TYR A 142 -9.48 -0.60 -0.26
CA TYR A 142 -9.49 -0.31 1.17
C TYR A 142 -8.29 0.55 1.62
N PRO A 143 -8.48 1.52 2.53
CA PRO A 143 -7.37 2.25 3.16
C PRO A 143 -6.33 1.32 3.81
N GLU A 144 -6.78 0.22 4.41
CA GLU A 144 -5.96 -0.82 5.04
C GLU A 144 -4.93 -1.38 4.06
N THR A 145 -5.32 -1.60 2.81
CA THR A 145 -4.41 -2.02 1.74
C THR A 145 -3.37 -0.95 1.44
N SER A 146 -3.74 0.33 1.43
CA SER A 146 -2.78 1.42 1.26
C SER A 146 -1.77 1.51 2.42
N TYR A 147 -2.24 1.29 3.65
CA TYR A 147 -1.37 1.22 4.84
C TYR A 147 -0.40 0.05 4.76
N ASN A 148 -0.89 -1.13 4.34
CA ASN A 148 -0.07 -2.30 4.16
C ASN A 148 0.98 -2.12 3.06
N ASP A 149 0.58 -1.56 1.91
CA ASP A 149 1.49 -1.31 0.79
C ASP A 149 2.56 -0.27 1.15
N HIS A 150 2.21 0.73 1.96
CA HIS A 150 3.19 1.65 2.54
C HIS A 150 4.20 0.92 3.44
N SER A 151 3.74 0.00 4.29
CA SER A 151 4.65 -0.81 5.11
C SER A 151 5.54 -1.72 4.28
N LEU A 152 5.01 -2.33 3.22
CA LEU A 152 5.78 -3.13 2.27
C LEU A 152 6.81 -2.26 1.52
N PHE A 153 6.42 -1.06 1.10
CA PHE A 153 7.31 -0.10 0.46
C PHE A 153 8.54 0.22 1.32
N LEU A 154 8.34 0.42 2.63
CA LEU A 154 9.44 0.69 3.57
C LEU A 154 10.26 -0.57 3.89
N THR A 155 9.63 -1.72 4.06
CA THR A 155 10.34 -2.96 4.45
C THR A 155 11.09 -3.63 3.31
N GLN A 156 10.58 -3.57 2.08
CA GLN A 156 11.17 -4.29 0.93
C GLN A 156 12.30 -3.51 0.25
N ARG A 157 12.41 -2.20 0.46
CA ARG A 157 13.42 -1.37 -0.22
C ARG A 157 14.66 -1.21 0.64
N ARG A 158 15.79 -1.73 0.14
CA ARG A 158 17.11 -1.69 0.80
C ARG A 158 17.50 -0.31 1.37
N ARG A 159 17.12 0.79 0.70
CA ARG A 159 17.40 2.16 1.14
C ARG A 159 16.82 2.50 2.52
N TYR A 160 15.75 1.83 2.96
CA TYR A 160 15.13 2.03 4.27
C TYR A 160 15.55 0.99 5.31
N ALA A 161 16.30 -0.06 4.94
CA ALA A 161 16.63 -1.18 5.83
C ALA A 161 17.28 -0.74 7.15
N PHE A 162 18.12 0.30 7.12
CA PHE A 162 18.78 0.81 8.32
C PHE A 162 17.83 1.40 9.37
N LEU A 163 16.61 1.79 8.99
CA LEU A 163 15.59 2.31 9.91
C LEU A 163 15.14 1.24 10.91
N PHE A 164 15.09 -0.02 10.46
CA PHE A 164 14.65 -1.15 11.29
C PHE A 164 15.69 -1.56 12.34
N GLY A 165 16.89 -0.98 12.31
CA GLY A 165 17.86 -1.04 13.41
C GLY A 165 17.60 -0.02 14.52
N TYR A 166 16.65 0.90 14.34
CA TYR A 166 16.28 1.88 15.36
C TYR A 166 15.25 1.30 16.34
N LYS A 167 15.23 1.84 17.56
CA LYS A 167 14.16 1.52 18.51
C LYS A 167 12.82 1.94 17.90
N ILE A 168 11.82 1.06 18.01
CA ILE A 168 10.47 1.32 17.50
C ILE A 168 9.78 2.52 18.18
N THR A 169 10.27 2.94 19.35
CA THR A 169 9.78 4.12 20.07
C THR A 169 10.53 5.42 19.72
N ASP A 170 11.59 5.35 18.91
CA ASP A 170 12.41 6.51 18.54
C ASP A 170 11.93 7.15 17.24
N TYR A 171 10.71 7.68 17.26
CA TYR A 171 10.09 8.32 16.10
C TYR A 171 10.91 9.50 15.57
N LYS A 172 11.71 10.17 16.40
CA LYS A 172 12.56 11.28 15.96
C LYS A 172 13.67 10.77 15.04
N ARG A 173 14.34 9.67 15.42
CA ARG A 173 15.38 9.07 14.59
C ARG A 173 14.79 8.44 13.33
N TRP A 174 13.59 7.87 13.41
CA TRP A 174 12.82 7.41 12.26
C TRP A 174 12.50 8.54 11.27
N ALA A 175 11.94 9.66 11.73
CA ALA A 175 11.59 10.80 10.86
C ALA A 175 12.81 11.38 10.13
N ASN A 176 13.94 11.55 10.83
CA ASN A 176 15.20 11.97 10.22
C ASN A 176 15.77 10.91 9.27
N GLY A 177 15.64 9.64 9.65
CA GLY A 177 16.06 8.51 8.85
C GLY A 177 15.28 8.39 7.53
N LEU A 178 13.96 8.59 7.54
CA LEU A 178 13.12 8.59 6.34
C LEU A 178 13.60 9.64 5.34
N LYS A 179 13.90 10.85 5.82
CA LYS A 179 14.47 11.91 4.98
C LYS A 179 15.86 11.54 4.47
N LYS A 180 16.75 11.02 5.32
CA LYS A 180 18.09 10.54 4.92
C LYS A 180 18.01 9.42 3.87
N ALA A 181 17.05 8.52 4.02
CA ALA A 181 16.78 7.46 3.08
C ALA A 181 16.17 8.00 1.79
N GLY A 182 15.67 9.25 1.76
CA GLY A 182 15.12 9.97 0.62
C GLY A 182 13.64 9.68 0.35
N TYR A 183 12.85 9.45 1.40
CA TYR A 183 11.39 9.32 1.32
C TYR A 183 10.75 10.60 0.77
N ALA A 184 11.21 11.78 1.21
CA ALA A 184 10.71 13.08 0.76
C ALA A 184 11.85 14.01 0.36
N THR A 185 11.60 14.90 -0.61
CA THR A 185 12.55 15.93 -1.07
C THR A 185 12.59 17.16 -0.13
N ASP A 186 11.49 17.45 0.56
CA ASP A 186 11.39 18.58 1.51
C ASP A 186 12.38 18.45 2.70
N PRO A 187 13.31 19.40 2.92
CA PRO A 187 14.20 19.41 4.07
C PRO A 187 13.48 19.51 5.43
N LYS A 188 12.28 20.11 5.47
CA LYS A 188 11.47 20.25 6.69
C LYS A 188 10.62 19.01 6.98
N TYR A 189 10.66 17.98 6.13
CA TYR A 189 9.86 16.76 6.30
C TYR A 189 9.98 16.11 7.69
N PRO A 190 11.20 15.89 8.24
CA PRO A 190 11.33 15.33 9.59
C PRO A 190 10.66 16.20 10.66
N ALA A 191 10.83 17.52 10.56
CA ALA A 191 10.26 18.47 11.51
C ALA A 191 8.72 18.48 11.46
N LYS A 192 8.13 18.37 10.26
CA LYS A 192 6.68 18.23 10.08
C LYS A 192 6.14 16.97 10.76
N LEU A 193 6.76 15.82 10.51
CA LEU A 193 6.36 14.56 11.16
C LEU A 193 6.50 14.62 12.68
N ILE A 194 7.67 15.07 13.18
CA ILE A 194 7.92 15.21 14.62
C ILE A 194 6.90 16.15 15.26
N LYS A 195 6.53 17.25 14.59
CA LYS A 195 5.52 18.18 15.08
C LYS A 195 4.15 17.50 15.18
N ILE A 196 3.69 16.81 14.14
CA ILE A 196 2.41 16.07 14.16
C ILE A 196 2.41 15.05 15.29
N ILE A 197 3.47 14.25 15.42
CA ILE A 197 3.60 13.22 16.47
C ILE A 197 3.53 13.83 17.87
N LYS A 198 4.17 14.99 18.09
CA LYS A 198 4.17 15.68 19.38
C LYS A 198 2.81 16.31 19.70
N ASP A 199 2.25 17.07 18.75
CA ASP A 199 1.01 17.83 18.95
C ASP A 199 -0.17 16.89 19.27
N TYR A 200 -0.23 15.75 18.59
CA TYR A 200 -1.28 14.75 18.76
C TYR A 200 -0.87 13.55 19.61
N LYS A 201 0.32 13.59 20.23
CA LYS A 201 0.88 12.53 21.07
C LYS A 201 0.79 11.12 20.46
N LEU A 202 1.07 11.02 19.17
CA LEU A 202 0.95 9.74 18.43
C LEU A 202 1.91 8.67 18.97
N TYR A 203 2.98 9.07 19.64
CA TYR A 203 3.94 8.17 20.29
C TYR A 203 3.32 7.34 21.44
N GLU A 204 2.09 7.65 21.90
CA GLU A 204 1.37 6.77 22.84
C GLU A 204 0.99 5.44 22.20
N PHE A 205 0.71 5.44 20.88
CA PHE A 205 0.40 4.21 20.14
C PHE A 205 1.61 3.29 19.95
N ASP A 206 2.83 3.84 19.98
CA ASP A 206 4.07 3.04 19.90
C ASP A 206 4.29 2.14 21.12
N LYS A 207 3.56 2.39 22.21
CA LYS A 207 3.68 1.67 23.49
C LYS A 207 2.70 0.50 23.61
N ILE A 208 1.78 0.33 22.65
CA ILE A 208 0.82 -0.77 22.69
C ILE A 208 1.56 -2.10 22.64
N SER A 209 1.24 -3.00 23.58
CA SER A 209 1.92 -4.29 23.70
C SER A 209 1.45 -5.26 22.63
N LYS A 210 2.40 -5.87 21.91
CA LYS A 210 2.10 -6.93 20.92
C LYS A 210 1.27 -8.06 21.55
N ARG A 211 1.55 -8.44 22.79
CA ARG A 211 0.84 -9.54 23.47
C ARG A 211 -0.64 -9.21 23.70
N ALA A 212 -0.92 -8.01 24.20
CA ALA A 212 -2.31 -7.58 24.43
C ALA A 212 -3.05 -7.45 23.10
N TYR A 213 -2.43 -6.77 22.13
CA TYR A 213 -2.96 -6.56 20.80
C TYR A 213 -3.29 -7.87 20.07
N SER A 214 -2.35 -8.82 20.00
CA SER A 214 -2.56 -10.11 19.34
C SER A 214 -3.64 -10.96 20.00
N LYS A 215 -3.82 -10.85 21.33
CA LYS A 215 -4.87 -11.58 22.04
C LYS A 215 -6.26 -11.07 21.66
N GLU A 216 -6.44 -9.75 21.60
CA GLU A 216 -7.74 -9.14 21.31
C GLU A 216 -8.16 -9.37 19.86
N ILE A 217 -7.22 -9.31 18.91
CA ILE A 217 -7.48 -9.66 17.51
C ILE A 217 -8.02 -11.07 17.35
N LEU A 218 -7.37 -12.05 17.97
CA LEU A 218 -7.79 -13.45 17.86
C LEU A 218 -9.19 -13.64 18.42
N ALA A 219 -9.56 -12.89 19.46
CA ALA A 219 -10.89 -12.92 20.04
C ALA A 219 -11.95 -12.26 19.14
N LEU A 220 -11.58 -11.24 18.35
CA LEU A 220 -12.50 -10.54 17.45
C LEU A 220 -12.77 -11.28 16.14
N ASN A 221 -11.85 -12.12 15.70
CA ASN A 221 -11.90 -12.77 14.39
C ASN A 221 -12.01 -14.31 14.52
N ASP A 222 -12.66 -14.82 15.57
CA ASP A 222 -12.90 -16.26 15.81
C ASP A 222 -11.66 -17.17 15.70
N GLY A 223 -10.49 -16.65 16.11
CA GLY A 223 -9.22 -17.37 16.05
C GLY A 223 -8.57 -17.41 14.67
N GLU A 224 -9.17 -16.79 13.64
CA GLU A 224 -8.53 -16.62 12.34
C GLU A 224 -7.31 -15.68 12.46
N SER A 225 -6.19 -16.11 11.89
CA SER A 225 -4.97 -15.31 11.82
C SER A 225 -4.95 -14.48 10.53
N PHE A 226 -4.46 -13.25 10.61
CA PHE A 226 -4.32 -12.35 9.47
C PHE A 226 -3.59 -12.99 8.28
N GLU A 227 -4.25 -13.04 7.13
CA GLU A 227 -3.59 -13.38 5.87
C GLU A 227 -2.91 -12.14 5.28
N LYS A 228 -1.66 -12.29 4.84
CA LYS A 228 -0.98 -11.24 4.09
C LYS A 228 -1.60 -11.13 2.68
N PRO A 229 -1.62 -9.94 2.06
CA PRO A 229 -2.06 -9.80 0.67
C PRO A 229 -1.29 -10.77 -0.23
N THR A 230 -2.02 -11.61 -0.95
CA THR A 230 -1.43 -12.62 -1.84
C THR A 230 -1.62 -12.16 -3.28
N VAL A 231 -0.54 -12.14 -4.06
CA VAL A 231 -0.57 -11.78 -5.48
C VAL A 231 -1.04 -13.01 -6.26
N ILE A 232 -2.27 -12.98 -6.78
CA ILE A 232 -2.80 -14.01 -7.67
C ILE A 232 -2.49 -13.60 -9.11
N GLN A 233 -1.67 -14.37 -9.83
CA GLN A 233 -1.41 -14.12 -11.25
C GLN A 233 -2.68 -14.39 -12.05
N LYS A 234 -3.05 -13.49 -12.98
CA LYS A 234 -4.15 -13.73 -13.92
C LYS A 234 -3.72 -14.77 -14.97
N THR A 235 -3.85 -16.03 -14.61
CA THR A 235 -3.97 -17.13 -15.59
C THR A 235 -5.44 -17.36 -15.90
N GLU A 236 -5.71 -18.09 -17.00
CA GLU A 236 -7.07 -18.58 -17.28
C GLU A 236 -7.68 -19.22 -16.04
N PRO A 237 -8.99 -19.01 -15.76
CA PRO A 237 -9.64 -19.49 -14.56
C PRO A 237 -9.42 -20.99 -14.44
N LYS A 238 -8.62 -21.38 -13.44
CA LYS A 238 -8.27 -22.79 -13.26
C LYS A 238 -9.25 -23.40 -12.28
N PHE A 239 -10.02 -24.37 -12.78
CA PHE A 239 -10.93 -25.14 -11.96
C PHE A 239 -10.30 -26.45 -11.51
N TYR A 240 -10.66 -26.88 -10.32
CA TYR A 240 -10.36 -28.20 -9.79
C TYR A 240 -11.66 -28.89 -9.38
N GLU A 241 -11.83 -30.14 -9.80
CA GLU A 241 -12.95 -30.96 -9.37
C GLU A 241 -12.55 -31.73 -8.12
N VAL A 242 -13.32 -31.58 -7.04
CA VAL A 242 -13.03 -32.17 -5.73
C VAL A 242 -13.06 -33.69 -5.82
N GLU A 243 -11.97 -34.34 -5.45
CA GLU A 243 -11.83 -35.80 -5.47
C GLU A 243 -12.13 -36.40 -4.07
N LYS A 244 -12.34 -37.72 -4.03
CA LYS A 244 -12.57 -38.42 -2.76
C LYS A 244 -11.36 -38.27 -1.84
N GLY A 245 -11.59 -37.69 -0.66
CA GLY A 245 -10.56 -37.47 0.36
C GLY A 245 -9.95 -36.07 0.33
N ASP A 246 -10.39 -35.20 -0.58
CA ASP A 246 -9.98 -33.80 -0.58
C ASP A 246 -10.58 -33.01 0.59
N THR A 247 -9.81 -32.02 1.02
CA THR A 247 -10.20 -30.95 1.92
C THR A 247 -9.78 -29.62 1.30
N LEU A 248 -10.38 -28.51 1.70
CA LEU A 248 -9.91 -27.19 1.26
C LEU A 248 -8.41 -27.00 1.56
N TYR A 249 -7.94 -27.57 2.67
CA TYR A 249 -6.54 -27.53 3.06
C TYR A 249 -5.63 -28.32 2.11
N SER A 250 -5.99 -29.56 1.73
CA SER A 250 -5.21 -30.35 0.78
C SER A 250 -5.17 -29.70 -0.60
N ILE A 251 -6.29 -29.15 -1.05
CA ILE A 251 -6.42 -28.42 -2.32
C ILE A 251 -5.58 -27.14 -2.29
N GLY A 252 -5.71 -26.34 -1.23
CA GLY A 252 -4.95 -25.11 -1.07
C GLY A 252 -3.45 -25.33 -1.09
N ARG A 253 -2.98 -26.35 -0.34
CA ARG A 253 -1.57 -26.75 -0.37
C ARG A 253 -1.12 -27.21 -1.76
N LYS A 254 -1.94 -28.02 -2.45
CA LYS A 254 -1.64 -28.56 -3.79
C LYS A 254 -1.47 -27.47 -4.84
N PHE A 255 -2.25 -26.38 -4.73
CA PHE A 255 -2.28 -25.32 -5.75
C PHE A 255 -1.66 -24.00 -5.29
N GLY A 256 -1.11 -23.93 -4.08
CA GLY A 256 -0.51 -22.72 -3.52
C GLY A 256 -1.53 -21.61 -3.24
N VAL A 257 -2.78 -21.98 -2.94
CA VAL A 257 -3.89 -21.07 -2.66
C VAL A 257 -4.27 -21.24 -1.19
N SER A 258 -4.46 -20.16 -0.43
CA SER A 258 -4.88 -20.31 0.97
C SER A 258 -6.31 -20.83 1.06
N VAL A 259 -6.65 -21.51 2.17
CA VAL A 259 -8.02 -22.00 2.41
C VAL A 259 -9.03 -20.84 2.39
N PRO A 260 -8.77 -19.69 3.01
CA PRO A 260 -9.66 -18.52 2.91
C PRO A 260 -9.81 -18.00 1.48
N VAL A 261 -8.73 -17.93 0.69
CA VAL A 261 -8.82 -17.53 -0.73
C VAL A 261 -9.67 -18.52 -1.52
N LEU A 262 -9.48 -19.83 -1.32
CA LEU A 262 -10.32 -20.86 -1.95
C LEU A 262 -11.80 -20.71 -1.57
N LYS A 263 -12.10 -20.47 -0.29
CA LYS A 263 -13.49 -20.24 0.15
C LYS A 263 -14.08 -19.00 -0.52
N LYS A 264 -13.32 -17.91 -0.56
CA LYS A 264 -13.76 -16.64 -1.14
C LYS A 264 -14.02 -16.77 -2.64
N LEU A 265 -13.08 -17.35 -3.40
CA LEU A 265 -13.24 -17.57 -4.85
C LEU A 265 -14.47 -18.42 -5.19
N ASN A 266 -14.88 -19.30 -4.27
CA ASN A 266 -15.96 -20.26 -4.48
C ASN A 266 -17.22 -19.97 -3.68
N ASN A 267 -17.31 -18.81 -3.03
CA ASN A 267 -18.43 -18.40 -2.19
C ASN A 267 -18.84 -19.48 -1.15
N LEU A 268 -17.86 -20.17 -0.56
CA LEU A 268 -18.11 -21.24 0.42
C LEU A 268 -18.41 -20.63 1.79
N LYS A 269 -19.56 -21.00 2.36
CA LYS A 269 -20.00 -20.52 3.69
C LYS A 269 -19.24 -21.19 4.82
N ASP A 270 -18.84 -22.44 4.65
CA ASP A 270 -18.11 -23.24 5.61
C ASP A 270 -16.93 -23.97 4.93
N TYR A 271 -16.35 -24.96 5.60
CA TYR A 271 -15.20 -25.71 5.09
C TYR A 271 -15.59 -26.99 4.32
N THR A 272 -16.90 -27.20 4.14
CA THR A 272 -17.46 -28.39 3.49
C THR A 272 -17.37 -28.25 1.99
N ILE A 273 -16.86 -29.30 1.36
CA ILE A 273 -16.81 -29.47 -0.09
C ILE A 273 -17.32 -30.85 -0.45
N SER A 274 -18.01 -30.94 -1.58
CA SER A 274 -18.59 -32.20 -2.07
C SER A 274 -17.73 -32.79 -3.17
N ILE A 275 -17.61 -34.12 -3.21
CA ILE A 275 -16.96 -34.82 -4.33
C ILE A 275 -17.66 -34.42 -5.64
N GLY A 276 -16.88 -34.08 -6.67
CA GLY A 276 -17.38 -33.58 -7.95
C GLY A 276 -17.66 -32.07 -7.99
N GLN A 277 -17.53 -31.36 -6.86
CA GLN A 277 -17.68 -29.90 -6.84
C GLN A 277 -16.52 -29.24 -7.60
N LYS A 278 -16.84 -28.31 -8.50
CA LYS A 278 -15.82 -27.50 -9.18
C LYS A 278 -15.45 -26.29 -8.33
N LEU A 279 -14.17 -26.19 -7.97
CA LEU A 279 -13.59 -25.06 -7.26
C LEU A 279 -12.70 -24.24 -8.19
N LEU A 280 -12.94 -22.94 -8.26
CA LEU A 280 -12.06 -21.94 -8.83
C LEU A 280 -10.82 -21.77 -7.95
N LEU A 281 -9.63 -21.91 -8.54
CA LEU A 281 -8.34 -21.84 -7.83
C LEU A 281 -7.66 -20.48 -7.95
N HIS A 282 -7.75 -19.84 -9.12
CA HIS A 282 -7.24 -18.50 -9.47
C HIS A 282 -7.75 -18.11 -10.85
#